data_AF-A0A3D0QA50-F1
#
_entry.id   AF-A0A3D0QA50-F1
#
_cell.length_a   1.000
_cell.length_b   1.000
_cell.length_c   1.000
_cell.angle_alpha   90.00
_cell.angle_beta   90.00
_cell.angle_gamma   90.00
#
_symmetry.space_group_name_H-M   'P 1'
#
loop_
_entity.id
_entity.type
_entity.pdbx_description
1 polymer ?
#
loop_
_entity_poly.entity_id
_entity_poly.type
_entity_poly.pdbx_seq_one_letter_code
_entity_poly.pdbx_strand_id
1 'polypeptide(L)' 'MARQRGSHIVMQKKTHDSTITVIVPDHNEIKRGTLKSIIRQSQLPPSVFEV' A
#
# COMPACT_ATOMS: atom_id res chain seq x y z
N MET A 1 2.39 6.77 -9.38
CA MET A 1 3.40 5.97 -10.10
C MET A 1 3.65 4.68 -9.32
N ALA A 2 3.92 3.57 -9.99
CA ALA A 2 4.32 2.31 -9.37
C ALA A 2 5.71 1.89 -9.89
N ARG A 3 6.57 1.39 -9.01
CA ARG A 3 7.91 0.85 -9.34
C ARG A 3 8.05 -0.51 -8.67
N GLN A 4 8.61 -1.50 -9.36
CA GLN A 4 8.80 -2.84 -8.80
C GLN A 4 10.28 -3.20 -8.75
N ARG A 5 10.71 -3.81 -7.64
CA ARG A 5 12.03 -4.43 -7.50
C ARG A 5 11.85 -5.81 -6.86
N GLY A 6 12.03 -6.85 -7.66
CA GLY A 6 11.70 -8.23 -7.23
C GLY A 6 10.21 -8.33 -6.87
N SER A 7 9.90 -9.00 -5.76
CA SER A 7 8.53 -9.18 -5.28
C SER A 7 7.98 -8.00 -4.45
N HIS A 8 8.56 -6.81 -4.56
CA HIS A 8 8.07 -5.62 -3.84
C HIS A 8 7.74 -4.50 -4.81
N ILE A 9 6.51 -3.99 -4.72
CA ILE A 9 5.98 -2.90 -5.52
C ILE A 9 5.88 -1.66 -4.64
N VAL A 10 6.59 -0.60 -5.02
CA VAL A 10 6.48 0.73 -4.44
C VAL A 10 5.39 1.49 -5.19
N MET A 11 4.32 1.83 -4.49
CA MET A 11 3.21 2.64 -5.00
C MET A 11 3.29 4.05 -4.43
N GLN A 12 3.15 5.06 -5.28
CA GLN A 12 3.20 6.47 -4.88
C GLN A 12 2.02 7.25 -5.42
N LYS A 13 1.32 7.97 -4.52
CA LYS A 13 0.23 8.90 -4.81
C LYS A 13 0.63 10.30 -4.39
N LYS A 14 0.65 11.24 -5.34
CA LYS A 14 0.80 12.66 -5.04
C LYS A 14 -0.54 13.22 -4.56
N THR A 15 -0.49 13.99 -3.47
CA THR A 15 -1.59 14.79 -2.94
C THR A 15 -1.20 16.27 -3.07
N HIS A 16 -2.09 17.18 -2.66
CA HIS A 16 -1.78 18.61 -2.67
C HIS A 16 -0.55 18.94 -1.80
N ASP A 17 -0.47 18.33 -0.62
CA ASP A 17 0.51 18.70 0.42
C ASP A 17 1.70 17.74 0.53
N SER A 18 1.55 16.52 0.01
CA SER A 18 2.57 15.46 0.21
C SER A 18 2.52 14.35 -0.84
N THR A 19 3.48 13.42 -0.76
CA THR A 19 3.45 12.16 -1.52
C THR A 19 3.29 10.99 -0.57
N ILE A 20 2.20 10.24 -0.70
CA ILE A 20 1.97 8.99 0.02
C ILE A 20 2.73 7.89 -0.72
N THR A 21 3.60 7.17 0.00
CA THR A 21 4.37 6.04 -0.52
C THR A 21 4.04 4.78 0.27
N VAL A 22 3.66 3.71 -0.42
CA VAL A 22 3.29 2.42 0.18
C VAL A 22 4.07 1.31 -0.52
N ILE A 23 4.61 0.37 0.25
CA ILE A 23 5.30 -0.82 -0.28
C ILE A 23 4.35 -2.00 -0.17
N VAL A 24 4.05 -2.64 -1.30
CA VAL A 24 3.14 -3.77 -1.41
C VAL A 24 3.93 -5.01 -1.86
N PRO A 25 3.98 -6.08 -1.06
CA PRO A 25 4.52 -7.37 -1.50
C PRO A 25 3.66 -7.94 -2.65
N ASP A 26 4.33 -8.47 -3.67
CA ASP A 26 3.72 -9.11 -4.83
C ASP A 26 3.64 -10.63 -4.59
N HIS A 27 2.68 -11.02 -3.75
CA HIS A 27 2.43 -12.39 -3.33
C HIS A 27 0.93 -12.66 -3.28
N ASN A 28 0.51 -13.89 -3.60
CA ASN A 28 -0.90 -14.30 -3.56
C ASN A 28 -1.52 -14.23 -2.16
N GLU A 29 -0.71 -14.45 -1.12
CA GLU A 29 -1.15 -14.40 0.27
C GLU A 29 -0.31 -13.38 1.06
N ILE A 30 -1.00 -12.52 1.81
CA ILE A 30 -0.37 -11.52 2.67
C ILE A 30 -0.80 -11.78 4.12
N LYS A 31 0.19 -11.87 5.02
CA LYS A 31 -0.06 -11.98 6.46
C LYS A 31 -0.96 -10.83 6.93
N ARG A 32 -1.95 -11.12 7.78
CA ARG A 32 -2.90 -10.11 8.30
C ARG A 32 -2.23 -8.87 8.88
N GLY A 33 -1.12 -9.03 9.62
CA GLY A 33 -0.36 -7.92 10.17
C GLY A 33 0.28 -7.02 9.09
N THR A 34 0.78 -7.63 8.01
CA THR A 34 1.32 -6.92 6.85
C THR A 34 0.22 -6.16 6.12
N LEU A 35 -0.93 -6.79 5.87
CA LEU A 35 -2.08 -6.13 5.25
C LEU A 35 -2.55 -4.91 6.06
N LYS A 36 -2.70 -5.06 7.39
CA LYS A 36 -3.04 -3.95 8.29
C LYS A 36 -2.02 -2.81 8.22
N SER A 37 -0.73 -3.14 8.14
CA SER A 37 0.33 -2.13 8.01
C SER A 37 0.24 -1.37 6.68
N ILE A 38 -0.03 -2.06 5.57
CA ILE A 38 -0.23 -1.48 4.24
C ILE A 38 -1.44 -0.52 4.23
N ILE A 39 -2.58 -0.97 4.75
CA ILE A 39 -3.80 -0.14 4.87
C ILE A 39 -3.50 1.13 5.67
N ARG A 40 -2.85 1.00 6.84
CA ARG A 40 -2.46 2.16 7.66
C ARG A 40 -1.53 3.13 6.92
N GLN A 41 -0.55 2.61 6.18
CA GLN A 41 0.40 3.45 5.40
C GLN A 41 -0.28 4.17 4.22
N SER A 42 -1.38 3.63 3.71
CA SER A 42 -2.13 4.25 2.61
C SER A 42 -2.83 5.57 2.98
N GLN A 43 -2.98 5.84 4.28
CA GLN A 43 -3.73 7.00 4.82
C GLN A 43 -5.19 7.05 4.36
N LEU A 44 -5.78 5.90 4.01
CA LEU A 44 -7.18 5.77 3.67
C LEU A 44 -7.97 5.13 4.83
N PRO A 45 -9.26 5.44 4.97
CA PRO A 45 -10.13 4.75 5.93
C PRO A 45 -10.17 3.23 5.64
N PRO A 46 -10.13 2.35 6.66
CA PRO A 46 -10.23 0.91 6.44
C PRO A 46 -11.46 0.46 5.64
N SER A 47 -12.57 1.20 5.77
CA SER A 47 -13.83 0.91 5.09
C SER A 47 -13.74 0.92 3.56
N VAL A 48 -12.73 1.57 2.96
CA VAL A 48 -12.56 1.54 1.49
C VAL A 48 -11.98 0.22 0.99
N PHE A 49 -11.52 -0.64 1.89
CA PHE A 49 -10.95 -1.96 1.59
C PHE A 49 -11.91 -3.11 1.91
N GLU A 50 -13.04 -2.81 2.53
CA GLU A 50 -14.11 -3.76 2.84
C GLU A 50 -15.10 -3.73 1.67
N VAL A 51 -15.44 -4.90 1.12
CA VAL A 51 -16.40 -5.09 0.01
C VAL A 51 -17.64 -5.77 0.56
#